data_AF-T0VH02-F1
#
_entry.id   AF-T0VH02-F1
#
_cell.length_a   1.000
_cell.length_b   1.000
_cell.length_c   1.000
_cell.angle_alpha   90.00
_cell.angle_beta   90.00
_cell.angle_gamma   90.00
#
_symmetry.space_group_name_H-M   'P 1'
#
loop_
_entity.id
_entity.type
_entity.pdbx_description
1 polymer ?
#
loop_
_entity_poly.entity_id
_entity_poly.type
_entity_poly.pdbx_seq_one_letter_code
_entity_poly.pdbx_strand_id
1 'polypeptide(L)'
;MLKINRVTNVELANQLLVSSKTISNWETGKTTPDIDNLIRISSLFQISLDNLLAEGSEVVENIKKKAEINNLKKYSYCTVITDLVFFIHNFE
;
A
#
# COMPACT_ATOMS: atom_id res chain seq x y z
N MET A 1 0.23 28.86 -0.30
CA MET A 1 -0.03 27.63 -1.08
C MET A 1 -0.94 26.61 -0.38
N LEU A 2 -1.10 26.57 0.96
CA LEU A 2 -1.84 25.52 1.67
C LEU A 2 -3.37 25.42 1.43
N LYS A 3 -4.04 26.47 0.95
CA LYS A 3 -5.50 26.45 0.74
C LYS A 3 -5.93 25.77 -0.56
N ILE A 4 -5.06 25.78 -1.58
CA ILE A 4 -5.36 25.24 -2.91
C ILE A 4 -5.30 23.70 -2.88
N ASN A 5 -4.27 23.13 -2.24
CA ASN A 5 -4.07 21.68 -2.19
C ASN A 5 -5.19 20.92 -1.48
N ARG A 6 -5.84 21.50 -0.45
CA ARG A 6 -6.95 20.80 0.23
C ARG A 6 -8.17 20.61 -0.66
N VAL A 7 -8.51 21.62 -1.48
CA VAL A 7 -9.63 21.54 -2.41
C VAL A 7 -9.31 20.56 -3.53
N THR A 8 -8.10 20.62 -4.08
CA THR A 8 -7.63 19.68 -5.10
C THR A 8 -7.61 18.23 -4.59
N ASN A 9 -7.17 18.01 -3.35
CA ASN A 9 -7.13 16.65 -2.77
C ASN A 9 -8.52 16.09 -2.49
N VAL A 10 -9.49 16.93 -2.15
CA VAL A 10 -10.89 16.50 -2.00
C VAL A 10 -11.48 16.13 -3.36
N GLU A 11 -11.24 16.94 -4.38
CA GLU A 11 -11.72 16.66 -5.74
C GLU A 11 -11.10 15.39 -6.30
N LEU A 12 -9.78 15.25 -6.19
CA LEU A 12 -9.05 14.06 -6.62
C LEU A 12 -9.48 12.81 -5.84
N ALA A 13 -9.72 12.95 -4.54
CA ALA A 13 -10.23 11.87 -3.70
C ALA A 13 -11.62 11.39 -4.16
N ASN A 14 -12.52 12.32 -4.53
CA ASN A 14 -13.83 11.97 -5.06
C ASN A 14 -13.72 11.22 -6.39
N GLN A 15 -12.85 11.66 -7.29
CA GLN A 15 -12.63 11.01 -8.60
C GLN A 15 -12.01 9.62 -8.47
N LEU A 16 -11.12 9.44 -7.49
CA LEU A 16 -10.46 8.16 -7.22
C LEU A 16 -11.23 7.27 -6.23
N LEU A 17 -12.38 7.71 -5.71
CA LEU A 17 -13.21 7.00 -4.73
C LEU A 17 -12.47 6.64 -3.43
N VAL A 18 -11.60 7.55 -2.96
CA VAL A 18 -10.84 7.40 -1.71
C VAL A 18 -11.05 8.60 -0.81
N SER A 19 -10.48 8.58 0.40
CA SER A 19 -10.52 9.76 1.28
C SER A 19 -9.47 10.79 0.89
N SER A 20 -9.74 12.09 1.12
CA SER A 20 -8.74 13.15 0.94
C SER A 20 -7.49 12.95 1.80
N LYS A 21 -7.64 12.26 2.94
CA LYS A 21 -6.53 11.82 3.79
C LYS A 21 -5.66 10.77 3.10
N THR A 22 -6.27 9.85 2.36
CA THR A 22 -5.58 8.83 1.54
C THR A 22 -4.71 9.51 0.47
N ILE A 23 -5.28 10.46 -0.28
CA ILE A 23 -4.52 11.27 -1.27
C ILE A 23 -3.33 11.96 -0.61
N SER A 24 -3.56 12.65 0.52
CA SER A 24 -2.47 13.32 1.24
C SER A 24 -1.38 12.36 1.74
N ASN A 25 -1.74 11.12 2.11
CA ASN A 25 -0.75 10.12 2.51
C ASN A 25 0.04 9.59 1.30
N TRP A 26 -0.57 9.47 0.12
CA TRP A 26 0.12 9.13 -1.13
C TRP A 26 1.10 10.22 -1.56
N GLU A 27 0.67 11.49 -1.54
CA GLU A 27 1.52 12.65 -1.88
C GLU A 27 2.74 12.80 -0.96
N THR A 28 2.62 12.32 0.29
CA THR A 28 3.69 12.43 1.30
C THR A 28 4.48 11.13 1.48
N GLY A 29 4.26 10.11 0.63
CA GLY A 29 4.96 8.82 0.69
C GLY A 29 4.61 7.96 1.92
N LYS A 30 3.65 8.37 2.76
CA LYS A 30 3.26 7.62 3.98
C LYS A 30 2.60 6.29 3.65
N THR A 31 1.89 6.25 2.53
CA THR A 31 1.25 5.04 2.00
C THR A 31 1.39 5.07 0.48
N THR A 32 1.29 3.91 -0.15
CA THR A 32 1.33 3.77 -1.61
C THR A 32 -0.06 3.37 -2.13
N PRO A 33 -0.51 3.88 -3.29
CA PRO A 33 -1.73 3.38 -3.93
C PRO A 33 -1.60 1.89 -4.27
N ASP A 34 -2.71 1.16 -4.24
CA ASP A 34 -2.79 -0.22 -4.75
C ASP A 34 -2.96 -0.24 -6.28
N ILE A 35 -3.00 -1.43 -6.87
CA ILE A 35 -3.07 -1.59 -8.33
C ILE A 35 -4.33 -0.97 -8.93
N ASP A 36 -5.48 -1.08 -8.27
CA ASP A 36 -6.75 -0.52 -8.75
C ASP A 36 -6.70 1.01 -8.75
N ASN A 37 -6.15 1.59 -7.69
CA ASN A 37 -5.94 3.03 -7.60
C ASN A 37 -4.89 3.53 -8.59
N LEU A 38 -3.83 2.77 -8.85
CA LEU A 38 -2.83 3.10 -9.88
C LEU A 38 -3.45 3.12 -11.28
N ILE A 39 -4.32 2.15 -11.59
CA ILE A 39 -5.07 2.12 -12.88
C ILE A 39 -5.98 3.35 -13.01
N ARG A 40 -6.68 3.72 -11.92
CA ARG A 40 -7.53 4.92 -11.91
C ARG A 40 -6.71 6.20 -12.09
N ILE A 41 -5.57 6.32 -11.42
CA ILE A 41 -4.63 7.45 -11.56
C ILE A 41 -4.10 7.52 -12.99
N SER A 42 -3.66 6.39 -13.56
CA SER A 42 -3.21 6.28 -14.95
C SER A 42 -4.27 6.78 -15.93
N SER A 43 -5.52 6.34 -15.75
CA SER A 43 -6.65 6.75 -16.58
C SER A 43 -7.00 8.23 -16.42
N LEU A 44 -6.99 8.73 -15.18
CA LEU A 44 -7.37 10.10 -14.85
C LEU A 44 -6.37 11.14 -15.39
N PHE A 45 -5.07 10.85 -15.26
CA PHE A 45 -4.00 11.74 -15.71
C PHE A 45 -3.49 11.42 -17.12
N GLN A 46 -4.07 10.42 -17.79
CA GLN A 46 -3.66 9.95 -19.12
C GLN A 46 -2.15 9.61 -19.21
N ILE A 47 -1.62 8.98 -18.16
CA ILE A 47 -0.23 8.52 -18.07
C ILE A 47 -0.19 7.00 -18.15
N SER A 48 0.85 6.42 -18.76
CA SER A 48 1.00 4.96 -18.83
C SER A 48 1.28 4.37 -17.44
N LEU A 49 0.80 3.16 -17.21
CA LEU A 49 1.09 2.42 -16.00
C LEU A 49 2.59 2.10 -15.90
N ASP A 50 3.27 1.89 -17.03
CA ASP A 50 4.73 1.72 -17.10
C ASP A 50 5.49 2.92 -16.50
N ASN A 51 5.00 4.14 -16.72
CA ASN A 51 5.61 5.34 -16.14
C ASN A 51 5.42 5.41 -14.62
N LEU A 52 4.27 4.92 -14.12
CA LEU A 52 3.99 4.83 -12.68
C LEU A 52 4.80 3.71 -12.00
N LEU A 53 5.04 2.62 -12.72
CA LEU A 53 5.70 1.41 -12.24
C LEU A 53 7.14 1.28 -12.73
N ALA A 54 7.77 2.39 -13.11
CA ALA A 54 9.16 2.41 -13.55
C ALA A 54 10.07 1.76 -12.49
N GLU A 55 11.06 1.00 -12.94
CA GLU A 55 11.99 0.32 -12.04
C GLU A 55 12.74 1.34 -11.16
N GLY A 56 12.80 1.08 -9.86
CA GLY A 56 13.36 2.01 -8.88
C GLY A 56 12.41 3.13 -8.43
N SER A 57 11.15 3.14 -8.90
CA SER A 57 10.15 4.05 -8.32
C SER A 57 9.81 3.67 -6.89
N GLU A 58 9.45 4.68 -6.09
CA GLU A 58 9.02 4.50 -4.69
C GLU A 58 7.81 3.55 -4.60
N VAL A 59 6.96 3.51 -5.64
CA VAL A 59 5.83 2.59 -5.73
C VAL A 59 6.31 1.14 -5.78
N VAL A 60 7.25 0.83 -6.68
CA VAL A 60 7.79 -0.51 -6.86
C VAL A 60 8.56 -0.97 -5.61
N GLU A 61 9.35 -0.08 -5.00
CA GLU A 61 10.09 -0.39 -3.77
C GLU A 61 9.15 -0.71 -2.60
N ASN A 62 8.10 0.08 -2.42
CA ASN A 62 7.11 -0.17 -1.37
C ASN A 62 6.35 -1.48 -1.57
N ILE A 63 6.03 -1.85 -2.81
CA ILE A 63 5.41 -3.15 -3.14
C ILE A 63 6.35 -4.30 -2.75
N LYS A 64 7.64 -4.23 -3.12
CA LYS A 64 8.66 -5.23 -2.78
C LYS A 64 8.80 -5.38 -1.25
N LYS A 65 8.95 -4.26 -0.54
CA LYS A 65 9.07 -4.22 0.92
C LYS A 65 7.84 -4.82 1.62
N LYS A 66 6.63 -4.52 1.12
CA LYS A 66 5.38 -5.08 1.66
C LYS A 66 5.31 -6.60 1.46
N ALA A 67 5.79 -7.11 0.32
CA ALA A 67 5.88 -8.55 0.07
C ALA A 67 6.87 -9.23 1.02
N GLU A 68 8.03 -8.63 1.26
CA GLU A 68 9.02 -9.13 2.24
C GLU A 68 8.45 -9.18 3.66
N ILE A 69 7.80 -8.10 4.10
CA ILE A 69 7.15 -8.05 5.43
C ILE A 69 6.08 -9.12 5.55
N ASN A 70 5.27 -9.34 4.51
CA ASN A 70 4.25 -10.40 4.51
C ASN A 70 4.86 -11.80 4.62
N ASN A 71 5.98 -12.05 3.94
CA ASN A 71 6.72 -13.31 4.07
C ASN A 71 7.24 -13.49 5.50
N LEU A 72 7.83 -12.46 6.10
CA LEU A 72 8.29 -12.49 7.50
C LEU A 72 7.15 -12.77 8.48
N LYS A 73 5.99 -12.12 8.29
CA LYS A 73 4.79 -12.39 9.10
C LYS A 73 4.32 -13.83 8.97
N LYS A 74 4.35 -14.40 7.75
CA LYS A 74 3.98 -15.81 7.51
C LYS A 74 4.86 -16.75 8.33
N TYR A 75 6.18 -16.52 8.35
CA TYR A 75 7.11 -17.31 9.18
C TYR A 75 6.81 -17.15 10.68
N SER A 76 6.54 -15.92 11.14
CA SER A 76 6.17 -15.68 12.54
C SER A 76 4.88 -16.39 12.96
N TYR A 77 3.89 -16.52 12.07
CA TYR A 77 2.69 -17.32 12.37
C TYR A 77 3.01 -18.81 12.48
N CYS A 78 3.89 -19.34 11.62
CA CYS A 78 4.30 -20.74 11.69
C CYS A 78 4.97 -21.07 13.03
N THR A 79 5.83 -20.20 13.58
CA THR A 79 6.49 -20.48 14.87
C THR A 79 5.50 -20.50 16.04
N VAL A 80 4.55 -19.56 16.06
CA VAL A 80 3.51 -19.54 17.09
C VAL A 80 2.66 -20.82 17.04
N ILE A 81 2.33 -21.30 15.83
CA ILE A 81 1.56 -22.54 15.66
C ILE A 81 2.37 -23.76 16.15
N THR A 82 3.66 -23.84 15.83
CA THR A 82 4.50 -24.97 16.30
C THR A 82 4.65 -25.00 17.81
N ASP A 83 4.79 -23.84 18.45
CA ASP A 83 4.93 -23.74 19.90
C ASP A 83 3.65 -24.17 20.62
N LEU A 84 2.48 -23.80 20.08
CA LEU A 84 1.17 -24.22 20.60
C LEU A 84 0.97 -25.74 20.48
N VAL A 85 1.36 -26.34 19.35
CA VAL A 85 1.29 -27.80 19.16
C VAL A 85 2.20 -28.52 20.14
N PHE A 86 3.43 -28.03 20.35
CA PHE A 86 4.35 -28.60 21.32
C PHE A 86 3.79 -28.49 22.75
N PHE A 87 3.21 -27.35 23.11
CA PHE A 87 2.63 -27.14 24.44
C PHE A 87 1.45 -28.08 24.72
N ILE A 88 0.55 -28.28 23.73
CA ILE A 88 -0.58 -29.23 23.86
C ILE A 88 -0.07 -30.67 24.04
N HIS A 89 0.95 -31.08 23.28
CA HIS A 89 1.49 -32.44 23.37
C HIS A 89 2.21 -32.75 24.69
N ASN A 90 2.81 -31.74 25.34
CA ASN A 90 3.51 -31.92 26.63
C ASN A 90 2.58 -31.86 27.86
N PHE A 91 1.27 -31.67 27.65
CA PHE A 91 0.28 -31.53 28.72
C PHE A 91 -0.70 -32.73 28.83
N GLU A 92 -0.56 -33.73 27.95
CA GLU A 92 -1.14 -35.10 28.08
C GLU A 92 -0.09 -36.07 28.65
#